data_AF-A0A2N4Z045-F1
#
_entry.id   AF-A0A2N4Z045-F1
#
_cell.length_a   1.000
_cell.length_b   1.000
_cell.length_c   1.000
_cell.angle_alpha   90.00
_cell.angle_beta   90.00
_cell.angle_gamma   90.00
#
_symmetry.space_group_name_H-M   'P 1'
#
loop_
_entity.id
_entity.type
_entity.pdbx_description
1 polymer ?
#
loop_
_entity_poly.entity_id
_entity_poly.type
_entity_poly.pdbx_seq_one_letter_code
_entity_poly.pdbx_strand_id
1 'polypeptide(L)'
;ETLPSFAEIQALTALLQDYPRARAWYSFTLRDAEHLSDGTPLREVMAALADNPQVVAVGINCIALENTPAALAHLHSLTALPLVVYPNSGEHYDAVSKTWHHHGEACATLADYLPQWLAAGAKLIGGCCRTTPKDIAALNAKR
;
A
#
# COMPACT_ATOMS: atom_id res chain seq x y z
N GLU A 1 4.98 2.79 7.71
CA GLU A 1 3.79 2.32 6.97
C GLU A 1 2.61 3.20 7.31
N THR A 2 1.50 3.09 6.58
CA THR A 2 0.29 3.90 6.80
C THR A 2 0.59 5.38 6.80
N LEU A 3 1.50 5.83 5.93
CA LEU A 3 2.00 7.20 5.90
C LEU A 3 1.00 8.07 5.13
N PRO A 4 0.32 9.04 5.77
CA PRO A 4 -0.72 9.84 5.12
C PRO A 4 -0.24 11.24 4.72
N SER A 5 0.96 11.64 5.17
CA SER A 5 1.47 13.01 5.06
C SER A 5 2.82 13.06 4.36
N PHE A 6 2.94 13.93 3.35
CA PHE A 6 4.17 14.09 2.60
C PHE A 6 5.29 14.72 3.45
N ALA A 7 4.95 15.67 4.31
CA ALA A 7 5.91 16.28 5.24
C ALA A 7 6.51 15.24 6.20
N GLU A 8 5.70 14.29 6.69
CA GLU A 8 6.18 13.18 7.51
C GLU A 8 7.09 12.24 6.71
N ILE A 9 6.74 11.92 5.46
CA ILE A 9 7.57 11.11 4.57
C ILE A 9 8.94 11.76 4.36
N GLN A 10 9.00 13.07 4.12
CA GLN A 10 10.25 13.81 3.98
C GLN A 10 11.09 13.74 5.26
N ALA A 11 10.47 13.97 6.42
CA ALA A 11 11.16 13.90 7.71
C ALA A 11 11.72 12.50 7.99
N LEU A 12 10.97 11.43 7.72
CA LEU A 12 11.43 10.05 7.86
C LEU A 12 12.57 9.73 6.89
N THR A 13 12.51 10.24 5.66
CA THR A 13 13.54 10.03 4.64
C THR A 13 14.86 10.69 5.05
N ALA A 14 14.79 11.90 5.62
CA ALA A 14 15.95 12.58 6.21
C ALA A 14 16.52 11.80 7.41
N LEU A 15 15.66 11.37 8.35
CA LEU A 15 16.07 10.57 9.51
C LEU A 15 16.74 9.25 9.10
N LEU A 16 16.29 8.61 8.01
CA LEU A 16 16.86 7.34 7.55
C LEU A 16 18.34 7.46 7.16
N GLN A 17 18.80 8.64 6.75
CA GLN A 17 20.21 8.91 6.40
C GLN A 17 21.14 8.82 7.62
N ASP A 18 20.63 9.08 8.83
CA ASP A 18 21.39 8.94 10.07
C ASP A 18 21.72 7.46 10.39
N TYR A 19 21.10 6.52 9.68
CA TYR A 19 21.29 5.08 9.84
C TYR A 19 21.71 4.41 8.52
N PRO A 20 22.96 4.56 8.05
CA PRO A 20 23.37 4.18 6.68
C PRO A 20 23.16 2.70 6.29
N ARG A 21 23.09 1.80 7.29
CA ARG A 21 22.83 0.37 7.09
C ARG A 21 21.35 0.03 7.03
N ALA A 22 20.47 0.91 7.48
CA ALA A 22 19.04 0.69 7.46
C ALA A 22 18.53 0.66 6.02
N ARG A 23 17.50 -0.15 5.80
CA ARG A 23 16.72 -0.23 4.56
C ARG A 23 15.25 -0.17 4.95
N ALA A 24 14.45 0.48 4.13
CA ALA A 24 13.05 0.71 4.42
C ALA A 24 12.19 0.50 3.17
N TRP A 25 10.95 0.08 3.40
CA TRP A 25 9.88 0.36 2.45
C TRP A 25 9.05 1.53 2.94
N TYR A 26 8.41 2.23 2.01
CA TYR A 26 7.43 3.27 2.32
C TYR A 26 6.07 2.79 1.83
N SER A 27 5.08 2.75 2.72
CA SER A 27 3.72 2.33 2.38
C SER A 27 2.73 3.40 2.80
N PHE A 28 1.83 3.74 1.87
CA PHE A 28 0.99 4.93 1.91
C PHE A 28 -0.48 4.56 2.13
N THR A 29 -1.20 5.42 2.84
CA THR A 29 -2.66 5.50 2.71
C THR A 29 -3.01 6.60 1.72
N LEU A 30 -4.09 6.40 0.97
CA LEU A 30 -4.42 7.24 -0.17
C LEU A 30 -5.75 7.96 0.00
N ARG A 31 -5.87 9.11 -0.64
CA ARG A 31 -7.15 9.79 -0.85
C ARG A 31 -7.89 9.19 -2.04
N ASP A 32 -7.15 8.93 -3.11
CA ASP A 32 -7.59 8.31 -4.36
C ASP A 32 -6.40 7.59 -5.02
N ALA A 33 -6.55 7.07 -6.24
CA ALA A 33 -5.50 6.27 -6.88
C ALA A 33 -4.20 7.05 -7.17
N GLU A 34 -4.23 8.39 -7.18
CA GLU A 34 -3.12 9.23 -7.62
C GLU A 34 -2.61 10.18 -6.51
N HIS A 35 -3.30 10.26 -5.38
CA HIS A 35 -2.97 11.18 -4.28
C HIS A 35 -2.84 10.49 -2.92
N LEU A 36 -1.84 10.93 -2.16
CA LEU A 36 -1.69 10.64 -0.74
C LEU A 36 -2.91 11.15 0.05
N SER A 37 -3.14 10.64 1.26
CA SER A 37 -4.28 11.08 2.09
C SER A 37 -4.34 12.61 2.30
N ASP A 38 -3.21 13.27 2.51
CA ASP A 38 -3.13 14.73 2.63
C ASP A 38 -3.41 15.50 1.32
N GLY A 39 -3.52 14.80 0.19
CA GLY A 39 -3.80 15.35 -1.13
C GLY A 39 -2.57 15.55 -2.00
N THR A 40 -1.35 15.26 -1.52
CA THR A 40 -0.14 15.37 -2.34
C THR A 40 -0.17 14.33 -3.47
N PRO A 41 0.13 14.73 -4.74
CA PRO A 41 0.24 13.79 -5.85
C PRO A 41 1.34 12.74 -5.61
N LEU A 42 1.05 11.46 -5.86
CA LEU A 42 2.01 10.37 -5.66
C LEU A 42 3.28 10.55 -6.51
N ARG A 43 3.19 11.21 -7.67
CA ARG A 43 4.36 11.58 -8.48
C ARG A 43 5.39 12.42 -7.70
N GLU A 44 4.94 13.32 -6.83
CA GLU A 44 5.81 14.17 -6.01
C GLU A 44 6.44 13.37 -4.87
N VAL A 45 5.65 12.51 -4.23
CA VAL A 45 6.12 11.57 -3.21
C VAL A 45 7.20 10.65 -3.78
N MET A 46 6.96 10.09 -4.96
CA MET A 46 7.90 9.19 -5.62
C MET A 46 9.17 9.89 -6.06
N ALA A 47 9.09 11.12 -6.56
CA ALA A 47 10.26 11.93 -6.88
C ALA A 47 11.14 12.19 -5.64
N ALA A 48 10.53 12.47 -4.49
CA ALA A 48 11.27 12.70 -3.23
C ALA A 48 11.99 11.44 -2.69
N LEU A 49 11.51 10.24 -3.05
CA LEU A 49 12.10 8.98 -2.62
C LEU A 49 13.10 8.39 -3.62
N ALA A 50 13.10 8.86 -4.88
CA ALA A 50 13.80 8.22 -6.00
C ALA A 50 15.31 8.09 -5.81
N ASP A 51 15.96 9.11 -5.24
CA ASP A 51 17.42 9.16 -5.09
C ASP A 51 17.91 8.54 -3.77
N ASN A 52 17.03 7.97 -2.95
CA ASN A 52 17.41 7.36 -1.68
C ASN A 52 17.63 5.84 -1.83
N PRO A 53 18.88 5.34 -1.88
CA PRO A 53 19.16 3.92 -2.05
C PRO A 53 18.76 3.05 -0.84
N GLN A 54 18.41 3.66 0.30
CA GLN A 54 17.87 2.95 1.45
C GLN A 54 16.40 2.58 1.28
N VAL A 55 15.68 3.21 0.34
CA VAL A 55 14.30 2.89 -0.02
C VAL A 55 14.31 1.73 -1.02
N VAL A 56 13.94 0.54 -0.55
CA VAL A 56 14.06 -0.70 -1.34
C VAL A 56 12.74 -1.16 -1.95
N ALA A 57 11.62 -0.61 -1.52
CA ALA A 57 10.28 -0.89 -2.02
C ALA A 57 9.31 0.23 -1.63
N VAL A 58 8.23 0.38 -2.38
CA VAL A 58 7.16 1.35 -2.08
C VAL A 58 5.80 0.73 -2.32
N GLY A 59 4.74 1.27 -1.74
CA GLY A 59 3.43 0.67 -1.95
C GLY A 59 2.32 1.26 -1.13
N ILE A 60 1.28 0.47 -0.92
CA ILE A 60 0.04 0.89 -0.30
C ILE A 60 -0.45 -0.12 0.74
N ASN A 61 -1.02 0.40 1.81
CA ASN A 61 -1.59 -0.43 2.86
C ASN A 61 -2.77 0.23 3.53
N CYS A 62 -3.56 -0.57 4.26
CA CYS A 62 -4.70 -0.08 5.04
C CYS A 62 -5.78 0.66 4.21
N ILE A 63 -5.81 0.43 2.89
CA ILE A 63 -6.83 0.94 1.99
C ILE A 63 -7.87 -0.15 1.65
N ALA A 64 -9.01 0.27 1.09
CA ALA A 64 -10.03 -0.65 0.60
C ALA A 64 -9.49 -1.53 -0.55
N LEU A 65 -9.97 -2.77 -0.61
CA LEU A 65 -9.46 -3.81 -1.51
C LEU A 65 -9.60 -3.37 -2.98
N GLU A 66 -10.76 -2.81 -3.33
CA GLU A 66 -11.15 -2.31 -4.64
C GLU A 66 -10.29 -1.16 -5.16
N ASN A 67 -9.65 -0.39 -4.26
CA ASN A 67 -8.79 0.74 -4.63
C ASN A 67 -7.37 0.30 -5.01
N THR A 68 -6.97 -0.91 -4.61
CA THR A 68 -5.60 -1.39 -4.81
C THR A 68 -5.15 -1.49 -6.27
N PRO A 69 -5.97 -1.93 -7.25
CA PRO A 69 -5.46 -2.12 -8.61
C PRO A 69 -5.10 -0.81 -9.30
N ALA A 70 -5.95 0.22 -9.18
CA ALA A 70 -5.70 1.53 -9.77
C ALA A 70 -4.47 2.20 -9.15
N ALA A 71 -4.35 2.16 -7.81
CA ALA A 71 -3.21 2.70 -7.10
C ALA A 71 -1.89 2.02 -7.46
N LEU A 72 -1.88 0.68 -7.56
CA LEU A 72 -0.69 -0.06 -7.97
C LEU A 72 -0.31 0.20 -9.42
N ALA A 73 -1.27 0.27 -10.34
CA ALA A 73 -1.01 0.63 -11.73
C ALA A 73 -0.36 2.02 -11.84
N HIS A 74 -0.85 2.99 -11.07
CA HIS A 74 -0.26 4.33 -11.02
C HIS A 74 1.16 4.29 -10.46
N LEU A 75 1.39 3.67 -9.29
CA LEU A 75 2.72 3.53 -8.71
C LEU A 75 3.70 2.80 -9.64
N HIS A 76 3.24 1.75 -10.32
CA HIS A 76 4.05 1.00 -11.29
C HIS A 76 4.54 1.89 -12.44
N SER A 77 3.73 2.89 -12.85
CA SER A 77 4.13 3.84 -13.88
C SER A 77 5.18 4.86 -13.41
N LEU A 78 5.35 5.03 -12.09
CA LEU A 78 6.23 6.04 -11.49
C LEU A 78 7.57 5.47 -11.00
N THR A 79 7.70 4.15 -10.85
CA THR A 79 8.91 3.54 -10.31
C THR A 79 9.16 2.12 -10.80
N ALA A 80 10.45 1.75 -10.86
CA ALA A 80 10.89 0.37 -11.09
C ALA A 80 11.11 -0.41 -9.77
N LEU A 81 10.94 0.24 -8.60
CA LEU A 81 11.06 -0.44 -7.31
C LEU A 81 9.99 -1.52 -7.16
N PRO A 82 10.29 -2.64 -6.44
CA PRO A 82 9.28 -3.60 -6.06
C PRO A 82 8.09 -2.93 -5.36
N LEU A 83 6.87 -3.26 -5.78
CA LEU A 83 5.67 -2.74 -5.12
C LEU A 83 5.25 -3.60 -3.92
N VAL A 84 4.75 -2.92 -2.89
CA VAL A 84 4.18 -3.48 -1.66
C VAL A 84 2.67 -3.27 -1.65
N VAL A 85 1.88 -4.30 -1.33
CA VAL A 85 0.42 -4.17 -1.19
C VAL A 85 -0.10 -5.04 -0.06
N TYR A 86 -0.77 -4.42 0.89
CA TYR A 86 -1.44 -5.13 1.98
C TYR A 86 -2.69 -4.35 2.43
N PRO A 87 -3.85 -4.57 1.78
CA PRO A 87 -5.09 -3.84 2.04
C PRO A 87 -5.83 -4.37 3.26
N ASN A 88 -6.97 -3.75 3.59
CA ASN A 88 -7.92 -4.28 4.57
C ASN A 88 -8.60 -5.57 4.06
N SER A 89 -9.29 -6.30 4.93
CA SER A 89 -9.97 -7.59 4.65
C SER A 89 -11.02 -7.59 3.52
N GLY A 90 -11.39 -6.42 2.96
CA GLY A 90 -12.44 -6.25 1.95
C GLY A 90 -13.76 -5.71 2.52
N GLU A 91 -13.87 -5.63 3.83
CA GLU A 91 -14.95 -4.96 4.52
C GLU A 91 -14.70 -3.42 4.58
N HIS A 92 -15.77 -2.63 4.59
CA HIS A 92 -15.71 -1.17 4.51
C HIS A 92 -15.52 -0.53 5.89
N TYR A 93 -14.57 0.42 6.01
CA TYR A 93 -14.37 1.23 7.22
C TYR A 93 -15.10 2.56 7.06
N ASP A 94 -15.98 2.90 8.00
CA ASP A 94 -16.52 4.24 8.13
C ASP A 94 -15.67 5.04 9.13
N ALA A 95 -14.95 6.05 8.62
CA ALA A 95 -14.10 6.90 9.44
C ALA A 95 -14.88 7.85 10.38
N VAL A 96 -16.15 8.14 10.09
CA VAL A 96 -17.00 9.03 10.90
C VAL A 96 -17.50 8.28 12.13
N SER A 97 -18.15 7.13 11.92
CA SER A 97 -18.63 6.28 13.02
C SER A 97 -17.51 5.48 13.70
N LYS A 98 -16.34 5.35 13.03
CA LYS A 98 -15.22 4.47 13.42
C LYS A 98 -15.65 3.02 13.55
N THR A 99 -16.60 2.61 12.70
CA THR A 99 -17.10 1.24 12.68
C THR A 99 -16.81 0.59 11.35
N TRP A 100 -16.91 -0.72 11.34
CA TRP A 100 -16.71 -1.49 10.15
C TRP A 100 -18.01 -2.17 9.72
N HIS A 101 -18.20 -2.22 8.42
CA HIS A 101 -19.38 -2.79 7.80
C HIS A 101 -18.97 -3.89 6.83
N HIS A 102 -19.65 -5.03 6.92
CA HIS A 102 -19.53 -6.06 5.90
C HIS A 102 -20.08 -5.52 4.58
N HIS A 103 -19.35 -5.77 3.49
CA HIS A 103 -19.96 -5.73 2.17
C HIS A 103 -20.97 -6.88 2.09
N GLY A 104 -22.13 -6.65 1.46
CA GLY A 104 -23.13 -7.69 1.22
C GLY A 104 -22.58 -8.91 0.48
N GLU A 105 -23.39 -9.99 0.45
CA GLU A 105 -23.03 -11.37 0.08
C GLU A 105 -22.01 -11.50 -1.08
N ALA A 106 -20.94 -12.28 -0.80
CA ALA A 106 -19.75 -12.54 -1.61
C ALA A 106 -18.74 -11.37 -1.75
N CYS A 107 -18.10 -11.01 -0.63
CA CYS A 107 -16.91 -10.15 -0.65
C CYS A 107 -15.77 -10.84 -1.42
N ALA A 108 -15.22 -10.16 -2.42
CA ALA A 108 -13.97 -10.58 -3.04
C ALA A 108 -12.87 -10.67 -1.98
N THR A 109 -12.05 -11.71 -2.04
CA THR A 109 -10.98 -11.94 -1.07
C THR A 109 -9.66 -11.34 -1.55
N LEU A 110 -8.70 -11.18 -0.64
CA LEU A 110 -7.33 -10.79 -1.00
C LEU A 110 -6.74 -11.74 -2.06
N ALA A 111 -7.03 -13.04 -1.95
CA ALA A 111 -6.55 -14.05 -2.89
C ALA A 111 -7.17 -13.92 -4.29
N ASP A 112 -8.30 -13.25 -4.45
CA ASP A 112 -8.91 -12.99 -5.77
C ASP A 112 -8.23 -11.82 -6.48
N TYR A 113 -7.63 -10.90 -5.72
CA TYR A 113 -6.88 -9.75 -6.23
C TYR A 113 -5.40 -10.07 -6.51
N LEU A 114 -4.91 -11.23 -6.07
CA LEU A 114 -3.51 -11.61 -6.23
C LEU A 114 -3.00 -11.54 -7.69
N PRO A 115 -3.71 -12.07 -8.72
CA PRO A 115 -3.20 -12.04 -10.10
C PRO A 115 -2.97 -10.62 -10.64
N GLN A 116 -3.87 -9.69 -10.35
CA GLN A 116 -3.76 -8.30 -10.79
C GLN A 116 -2.66 -7.54 -10.03
N TRP A 117 -2.45 -7.84 -8.74
CA TRP A 117 -1.32 -7.27 -7.99
C TRP A 117 0.02 -7.73 -8.54
N LEU A 118 0.16 -9.03 -8.85
CA LEU A 118 1.37 -9.57 -9.48
C LEU A 118 1.60 -8.94 -10.87
N ALA A 119 0.55 -8.80 -11.68
CA ALA A 119 0.65 -8.15 -12.99
C ALA A 119 1.04 -6.67 -12.90
N ALA A 120 0.64 -5.97 -11.83
CA ALA A 120 1.04 -4.60 -11.55
C ALA A 120 2.45 -4.47 -10.92
N GLY A 121 3.21 -5.56 -10.80
CA GLY A 121 4.58 -5.54 -10.29
C GLY A 121 4.71 -5.61 -8.76
N ALA A 122 3.64 -5.94 -8.05
CA ALA A 122 3.72 -6.19 -6.61
C ALA A 122 4.55 -7.45 -6.32
N LYS A 123 5.52 -7.32 -5.39
CA LYS A 123 6.38 -8.42 -4.95
C LYS A 123 6.26 -8.72 -3.46
N LEU A 124 5.79 -7.75 -2.68
CA LEU A 124 5.53 -7.88 -1.25
C LEU A 124 4.02 -7.75 -1.05
N ILE A 125 3.35 -8.86 -0.75
CA ILE A 125 1.89 -8.95 -0.72
C ILE A 125 1.45 -9.50 0.62
N GLY A 126 0.47 -8.87 1.26
CA GLY A 126 -0.04 -9.29 2.56
C GLY A 126 -1.43 -8.74 2.84
N GLY A 127 -1.75 -8.62 4.13
CA GLY A 127 -3.00 -8.06 4.62
C GLY A 127 -2.77 -7.07 5.77
N CYS A 128 -3.69 -6.12 5.93
CA CYS A 128 -3.69 -5.11 6.98
C CYS A 128 -4.89 -5.33 7.92
N CYS A 129 -5.71 -4.31 8.18
CA CYS A 129 -6.77 -4.40 9.18
C CYS A 129 -7.74 -5.54 8.88
N ARG A 130 -7.95 -6.38 9.91
CA ARG A 130 -8.89 -7.50 9.96
C ARG A 130 -8.64 -8.64 8.99
N THR A 131 -7.48 -8.61 8.35
CA THR A 131 -6.93 -9.80 7.73
C THR A 131 -6.46 -10.76 8.81
N THR A 132 -6.41 -12.04 8.47
CA THR A 132 -6.15 -13.14 9.38
C THR A 132 -5.11 -14.09 8.76
N PRO A 133 -4.55 -15.04 9.54
CA PRO A 133 -3.70 -16.08 8.98
C PRO A 133 -4.36 -16.89 7.86
N LYS A 134 -5.70 -16.99 7.83
CA LYS A 134 -6.44 -17.67 6.75
C LYS A 134 -6.28 -16.94 5.41
N ASP A 135 -6.29 -15.61 5.43
CA ASP A 135 -6.11 -14.79 4.22
C ASP A 135 -4.70 -14.94 3.66
N ILE A 136 -3.69 -14.95 4.54
CA ILE A 136 -2.29 -15.19 4.17
C ILE A 136 -2.09 -16.60 3.61
N ALA A 137 -2.71 -17.61 4.21
CA ALA A 137 -2.69 -18.97 3.69
C ALA A 137 -3.34 -19.07 2.30
N ALA A 138 -4.45 -18.37 2.07
CA ALA A 138 -5.12 -18.32 0.77
C ALA A 138 -4.26 -17.63 -0.30
N LEU A 139 -3.56 -16.54 0.05
CA LEU A 139 -2.59 -15.90 -0.84
C LEU A 139 -1.44 -16.86 -1.21
N ASN A 140 -0.89 -17.56 -0.20
CA ASN A 140 0.22 -18.49 -0.42
C ASN A 140 -0.20 -19.70 -1.27
N ALA A 141 -1.44 -20.17 -1.17
CA ALA A 141 -1.95 -21.29 -1.95
C ALA A 141 -2.15 -20.97 -3.44
N LYS A 142 -2.24 -19.68 -3.81
CA LYS A 142 -2.44 -19.21 -5.20
C LYS A 142 -1.18 -18.60 -5.83
N ARG A 143 -0.06 -18.54 -5.10
CA ARG A 143 1.21 -17.95 -5.56
C ARG A 143 2.11 -19.00 -6.20
#